data_AF-A0A840YAL4-F1
#
_entry.id   AF-A0A840YAL4-F1
#
_cell.length_a   1.000
_cell.length_b   1.000
_cell.length_c   1.000
_cell.angle_alpha   90.00
_cell.angle_beta   90.00
_cell.angle_gamma   90.00
#
_symmetry.space_group_name_H-M   'P 1'
#
loop_
_entity.id
_entity.type
_entity.pdbx_description
1 polymer ?
#
loop_
_entity_poly.entity_id
_entity_poly.type
_entity_poly.pdbx_seq_one_letter_code
_entity_poly.pdbx_strand_id
1 'polypeptide(L)'
;MKTYTNYAPGTRGITVNSDNGPYIHYLDPGQSVKLDPKDVIAASDLGEKPTQVSSEEADRVAALEAENAELKQQVEGQADQITKLTADLEKVTKPAK
;
A
#
# COMPACT_ATOMS: atom_id res chain seq x y z
N MET A 1 -9.77 -4.95 -30.61
CA MET A 1 -10.13 -4.91 -29.18
C MET A 1 -8.99 -4.29 -28.37
N LYS A 2 -9.29 -3.24 -27.60
CA LYS A 2 -8.39 -2.56 -26.66
C LYS A 2 -8.92 -2.76 -25.23
N THR A 3 -8.02 -2.97 -24.27
CA THR A 3 -8.38 -3.01 -22.85
C THR A 3 -8.41 -1.59 -22.30
N TYR A 4 -9.48 -1.26 -21.59
CA TYR A 4 -9.65 -0.05 -20.82
C TYR A 4 -9.72 -0.44 -19.34
N THR A 5 -8.84 0.11 -18.52
CA THR A 5 -8.74 -0.19 -17.09
C THR A 5 -8.88 1.10 -16.31
N ASN A 6 -9.72 1.12 -15.28
CA ASN A 6 -9.85 2.27 -14.39
C ASN A 6 -8.79 2.24 -13.29
N TYR A 7 -7.75 3.07 -13.42
CA TYR A 7 -6.72 3.31 -12.41
C TYR A 7 -7.03 4.51 -11.52
N ALA A 8 -8.01 5.33 -11.88
CA ALA A 8 -8.41 6.50 -11.10
C ALA A 8 -9.22 6.11 -9.86
N PRO A 9 -9.22 6.95 -8.80
CA PRO A 9 -10.16 6.81 -7.71
C PRO A 9 -11.60 7.07 -8.20
N GLY A 10 -12.53 6.22 -7.77
CA GLY A 10 -13.96 6.29 -8.08
C GLY A 10 -14.36 5.62 -9.41
N THR A 11 -15.66 5.37 -9.58
CA THR A 11 -16.23 4.75 -10.78
C THR A 11 -16.11 5.68 -12.00
N ARG A 12 -15.70 5.14 -13.14
CA ARG A 12 -15.54 5.88 -14.41
C ARG A 12 -16.38 5.30 -15.52
N GLY A 13 -16.89 6.16 -16.39
CA GLY A 13 -17.74 5.79 -17.52
C GLY A 13 -16.99 5.82 -18.86
N ILE A 14 -17.26 4.83 -19.71
CA ILE A 14 -16.88 4.81 -21.13
C ILE A 14 -18.15 4.74 -21.95
N THR A 15 -18.40 5.75 -22.79
CA THR A 15 -19.54 5.79 -23.71
C THR A 15 -19.22 4.99 -24.95
N VAL A 16 -20.06 4.01 -25.29
CA VAL A 16 -19.85 3.05 -26.37
C VAL A 16 -21.09 2.98 -27.26
N ASN A 17 -20.89 2.91 -28.57
CA ASN A 17 -21.94 2.62 -29.54
C ASN A 17 -22.38 1.15 -29.44
N SER A 18 -23.68 0.93 -29.54
CA SER A 18 -24.30 -0.40 -29.62
C SER A 18 -25.41 -0.38 -30.64
N ASP A 19 -25.82 -1.56 -31.11
CA ASP A 19 -26.94 -1.74 -32.04
C ASP A 19 -28.25 -1.13 -31.50
N ASN A 20 -28.37 -1.03 -30.17
CA ASN A 20 -29.53 -0.45 -29.49
C ASN A 20 -29.33 1.02 -29.04
N GLY A 21 -28.32 1.71 -29.58
CA GLY A 21 -27.95 3.07 -29.22
C GLY A 21 -26.79 3.17 -28.22
N PRO A 22 -26.26 4.38 -27.99
CA PRO A 22 -25.10 4.56 -27.14
C PRO A 22 -25.43 4.27 -25.68
N TYR A 23 -24.50 3.60 -24.98
CA TYR A 23 -24.60 3.31 -23.55
C TYR A 23 -23.27 3.55 -22.84
N ILE A 24 -23.29 3.58 -21.51
CA ILE A 24 -22.11 3.81 -20.69
C ILE A 24 -21.71 2.51 -19.99
N HIS A 25 -20.48 2.06 -20.22
CA HIS A 25 -19.84 1.06 -19.37
C HIS A 25 -19.23 1.75 -18.15
N TYR A 26 -19.68 1.37 -16.97
CA TYR A 26 -19.10 1.82 -15.72
C TYR A 26 -18.03 0.83 -15.24
N LEU A 27 -16.86 1.36 -14.87
CA LEU A 27 -15.75 0.60 -14.31
C LEU A 27 -15.44 1.14 -12.92
N ASP A 28 -15.50 0.28 -11.92
CA ASP A 28 -14.95 0.59 -10.59
C ASP A 28 -13.42 0.55 -10.61
N PRO A 29 -12.74 1.17 -9.62
CA PRO A 29 -11.28 1.14 -9.55
C PRO A 29 -10.71 -0.28 -9.65
N GLY A 30 -9.75 -0.49 -10.55
CA GLY A 30 -9.12 -1.78 -10.84
C GLY A 30 -9.84 -2.64 -11.89
N GLN A 31 -11.09 -2.34 -12.23
CA GLN A 31 -11.82 -3.10 -13.25
C GLN A 31 -11.34 -2.79 -14.66
N SER A 32 -11.46 -3.79 -15.53
CA SER A 32 -11.05 -3.71 -16.93
C SER A 32 -12.13 -4.24 -17.87
N VAL A 33 -12.28 -3.61 -19.03
CA VAL A 33 -13.16 -4.06 -20.11
C VAL A 33 -12.41 -4.07 -21.43
N LYS A 34 -12.75 -5.01 -22.32
CA LYS A 34 -12.24 -5.05 -23.69
C LYS A 34 -13.31 -4.50 -24.64
N LEU A 35 -12.98 -3.40 -25.33
CA LEU A 35 -13.88 -2.74 -26.27
C LEU A 35 -13.18 -2.56 -27.62
N ASP A 36 -13.92 -2.53 -28.71
CA ASP A 36 -13.36 -2.11 -29.99
C ASP A 36 -13.18 -0.58 -29.96
N PRO A 37 -11.98 -0.03 -30.22
CA PRO A 37 -11.78 1.41 -30.21
C PRO A 37 -12.73 2.17 -31.14
N LYS A 38 -13.21 1.54 -32.22
CA LYS A 38 -14.18 2.15 -33.15
C LYS A 38 -15.56 2.37 -32.53
N ASP A 39 -15.90 1.57 -31.52
CA ASP A 39 -17.19 1.63 -30.84
C ASP A 39 -17.15 2.61 -29.65
N VAL A 40 -15.96 3.05 -29.21
CA VAL A 40 -15.81 4.00 -28.11
C VAL A 40 -16.00 5.43 -28.62
N ILE A 41 -17.03 6.11 -28.09
CA ILE A 41 -17.37 7.49 -28.43
C ILE A 41 -16.55 8.46 -27.57
N ALA A 42 -16.53 8.20 -26.26
CA ALA A 42 -15.81 9.02 -25.28
C ALA A 42 -15.47 8.15 -24.06
N ALA A 43 -14.31 8.42 -23.44
CA ALA A 43 -13.92 7.81 -22.18
C ALA A 43 -13.65 8.92 -21.16
N SER A 44 -14.11 8.73 -19.92
CA SER A 44 -13.66 9.54 -18.79
C SER A 44 -12.15 9.36 -18.59
N ASP A 45 -11.50 10.26 -17.86
CA ASP A 45 -10.14 10.02 -17.38
C ASP A 45 -10.12 8.75 -16.52
N LEU A 46 -9.43 7.73 -17.01
CA LEU A 46 -9.28 6.44 -16.34
C LEU A 46 -8.05 6.41 -15.44
N GLY A 47 -7.30 7.51 -15.32
CA GLY A 47 -6.06 7.58 -14.58
C GLY A 47 -4.90 6.85 -15.26
N GLU A 48 -3.70 7.08 -14.73
CA GLU A 48 -2.50 6.42 -15.21
C GLU A 48 -2.31 5.08 -14.52
N LYS A 49 -1.88 4.08 -15.30
CA LYS A 49 -1.45 2.82 -14.73
C LYS A 49 -0.35 3.13 -13.71
N PRO A 50 -0.46 2.71 -12.45
CA PRO A 50 0.60 2.93 -11.49
C PRO A 50 1.88 2.30 -12.03
N THR A 51 2.96 3.08 -12.02
CA THR A 51 4.30 2.58 -12.31
C THR A 51 4.53 1.39 -11.39
N GLN A 52 5.06 0.28 -11.93
CA GLN A 52 5.39 -0.87 -11.08
C GLN A 52 6.27 -0.38 -9.94
N VAL A 53 5.92 -0.77 -8.71
CA VAL A 53 6.81 -0.59 -7.55
C VAL A 53 8.16 -1.15 -7.97
N SER A 54 9.18 -0.30 -7.97
CA SER A 54 10.51 -0.73 -8.37
C SER A 54 10.99 -1.79 -7.40
N SER A 55 11.77 -2.78 -7.87
CA SER A 55 12.35 -3.77 -6.94
C SER A 55 13.18 -3.06 -5.87
N GLU A 56 13.83 -1.95 -6.22
CA GLU A 56 14.58 -1.11 -5.28
C GLU A 56 13.71 -0.53 -4.16
N GLU A 57 12.46 -0.16 -4.42
CA GLU A 57 11.52 0.30 -3.38
C GLU A 57 11.06 -0.85 -2.49
N ALA A 58 10.79 -2.03 -3.07
CA ALA A 58 10.45 -3.22 -2.30
C ALA A 58 11.61 -3.66 -1.40
N ASP A 59 12.84 -3.65 -1.91
CA ASP A 59 14.05 -3.98 -1.18
C ASP A 59 14.32 -2.96 -0.06
N ARG A 60 14.07 -1.67 -0.30
CA ARG A 60 14.14 -0.62 0.73
C ARG A 60 13.12 -0.81 1.84
N VAL A 61 11.89 -1.18 1.51
CA VAL A 61 10.86 -1.48 2.54
C VAL A 61 11.30 -2.67 3.39
N ALA A 62 11.77 -3.76 2.77
CA ALA A 62 12.25 -4.92 3.51
C ALA A 62 13.44 -4.59 4.43
N ALA A 63 14.38 -3.75 3.97
CA ALA A 63 15.50 -3.28 4.79
C ALA A 63 15.03 -2.44 5.99
N LEU A 64 14.07 -1.53 5.79
CA LEU A 64 13.49 -0.73 6.86
C LEU A 64 12.69 -1.56 7.87
N GLU A 65 12.03 -2.63 7.42
CA GLU A 65 11.34 -3.57 8.31
C GLU A 65 12.34 -4.34 9.18
N ALA A 66 13.47 -4.78 8.61
CA ALA A 66 14.53 -5.45 9.35
C ALA A 66 15.18 -4.49 10.39
N GLU A 67 15.50 -3.26 10.00
CA GLU A 67 16.04 -2.24 10.90
C GLU A 67 15.08 -1.94 12.07
N ASN A 68 13.78 -1.82 11.78
CA ASN A 68 12.77 -1.64 12.82
C ASN A 68 12.68 -2.83 13.79
N ALA A 69 12.87 -4.06 13.31
CA ALA A 69 12.87 -5.24 14.16
C ALA A 69 14.10 -5.27 15.09
N GLU A 70 15.27 -4.94 14.57
CA GLU A 70 16.51 -4.85 15.37
C GLU A 70 16.40 -3.75 16.44
N LEU A 71 15.90 -2.57 16.08
CA LEU A 71 15.70 -1.47 17.03
C LEU A 71 14.72 -1.84 18.14
N LYS A 72 13.64 -2.56 17.84
CA LYS A 72 12.70 -3.05 18.86
C LYS A 72 13.38 -3.99 19.85
N GLN A 73 14.18 -4.94 19.36
CA GLN A 73 14.92 -5.86 20.22
C GLN A 73 15.95 -5.14 21.10
N GLN A 74 16.64 -4.12 20.56
CA GLN A 74 17.57 -3.30 21.35
C GLN A 74 16.85 -2.54 22.47
N VAL A 75 15.70 -1.93 22.17
CA VAL A 75 14.89 -1.21 23.17
C VAL A 75 14.42 -2.15 24.28
N GLU A 76 13.93 -3.34 23.92
CA GLU A 76 13.53 -4.36 24.90
C GLU A 76 14.72 -4.81 25.78
N GLY A 77 15.87 -5.10 25.17
CA GLY A 77 17.08 -5.48 25.91
C GLY A 77 17.59 -4.38 26.85
N GLN A 78 17.52 -3.12 26.42
CA GLN A 78 17.87 -1.97 27.26
C GLN A 78 16.88 -1.79 28.43
N ALA A 79 15.58 -1.98 28.19
CA ALA A 79 14.57 -1.93 29.23
C ALA A 79 14.84 -2.99 30.32
N ASP A 80 15.11 -4.23 29.92
CA ASP A 80 15.48 -5.32 30.84
C ASP A 80 16.74 -5.01 31.65
N GLN A 81 17.74 -4.41 31.00
CA GLN A 81 18.99 -4.02 31.66
C GLN A 81 18.75 -2.92 32.70
N ILE A 82 17.92 -1.92 32.39
CA ILE A 82 17.53 -0.86 33.34
C ILE A 82 16.78 -1.47 34.53
N THR A 83 15.85 -2.41 34.30
CA THR A 83 15.11 -3.08 35.38
C THR A 83 16.05 -3.86 36.30
N LYS A 84 17.01 -4.61 35.73
CA LYS A 84 18.01 -5.35 36.53
C LYS A 84 18.88 -4.41 37.35
N LEU A 85 19.41 -3.35 36.73
CA LEU A 85 20.24 -2.36 37.41
C LEU A 85 19.47 -1.67 38.55
N THR A 86 18.20 -1.33 38.33
CA THR A 86 17.33 -0.73 39.36
C THR A 86 17.12 -1.69 40.53
N ALA A 87 16.82 -2.97 40.25
CA ALA A 87 16.64 -3.99 41.28
C ALA A 87 17.92 -4.25 42.07
N ASP A 88 19.07 -4.25 41.41
CA ASP A 88 20.36 -4.40 42.09
C ASP A 88 20.67 -3.17 42.95
N LEU A 89 20.41 -1.96 42.45
CA LEU A 89 20.58 -0.73 43.21
C LEU A 89 19.72 -0.72 44.48
N GLU A 90 18.48 -1.21 44.42
CA GLU A 90 17.62 -1.37 45.61
C GLU A 90 18.17 -2.37 46.63
N LYS A 91 18.82 -3.45 46.18
CA LYS A 91 19.45 -4.42 47.09
C LYS A 91 20.65 -3.81 47.81
N VAL A 92 21.47 -3.02 47.13
CA VAL A 92 22.68 -2.44 47.75
C VAL A 92 22.37 -1.22 48.62
N THR A 93 21.27 -0.52 48.35
CA THR A 93 20.90 0.72 49.07
C THR A 93 19.90 0.50 50.21
N LYS A 94 19.29 -0.69 50.34
CA LYS A 94 18.45 -1.01 51.50
C LYS A 94 19.33 -1.16 52.76
N PRO A 95 19.15 -0.31 53.79
CA PRO A 95 19.91 -0.43 55.03
C PRO A 95 19.56 -1.76 55.71
N ALA A 96 20.60 -2.50 56.12
CA ALA A 96 20.43 -3.67 56.96
C ALA A 96 19.73 -3.24 58.27
N LYS A 97 18.61 -3.91 58.59
CA LYS A 97 17.92 -3.76 59.87
C LYS A 97 18.74 -4.33 61.01
#